data_AF-A0A9W6PZH7-F1
#
_entry.id   AF-A0A9W6PZH7-F1
#
_cell.length_a   1.000
_cell.length_b   1.000
_cell.length_c   1.000
_cell.angle_alpha   90.00
_cell.angle_beta   90.00
_cell.angle_gamma   90.00
#
_symmetry.space_group_name_H-M   'P 1'
#
loop_
_entity.id
_entity.type
_entity.pdbx_description
1 polymer ?
#
loop_
_entity_poly.entity_id
_entity_poly.type
_entity_poly.pdbx_seq_one_letter_code
_entity_poly.pdbx_strand_id
1 'polypeptide(L)' 'MPERSPAPSRPRRRFDPGGPVAGVFFLAVAAVFMANGLSGLPVVDPALLGPALVAGLGVIGIVRVLTRSRRQG' A
#
# COMPACT_ATOMS: atom_id res chain seq x y z
N MET A 1 33.51 14.86 -36.73
CA MET A 1 32.11 14.44 -36.50
C MET A 1 31.84 14.53 -35.01
N PRO A 2 30.89 15.35 -34.53
CA PRO A 2 30.56 15.41 -33.11
C PRO A 2 29.64 14.24 -32.74
N GLU A 3 30.08 13.39 -31.83
CA GLU A 3 29.25 12.37 -31.20
C GLU A 3 28.08 13.04 -30.45
N ARG A 4 26.84 12.72 -30.84
CA ARG A 4 25.67 13.07 -30.03
C ARG A 4 25.65 12.15 -28.82
N SER A 5 26.15 12.62 -27.69
CA SER A 5 25.93 11.97 -26.40
C SER A 5 24.41 11.80 -26.18
N PRO A 6 23.90 10.59 -25.89
CA PRO A 6 22.49 10.39 -25.64
C PRO A 6 22.08 11.24 -24.43
N ALA A 7 21.13 12.16 -24.64
CA ALA A 7 20.60 12.98 -23.56
C ALA A 7 20.06 12.08 -22.44
N PRO A 8 20.27 12.43 -21.15
CA PRO A 8 19.78 11.64 -20.04
C PRO A 8 18.26 11.54 -20.15
N SER A 9 17.77 10.34 -20.46
CA SER A 9 16.35 10.03 -20.48
C SER A 9 15.80 10.29 -19.07
N ARG A 10 15.02 11.39 -18.92
CA ARG A 10 14.37 11.75 -17.65
C ARG A 10 13.66 10.51 -17.09
N PRO A 11 13.87 10.17 -15.81
CA PRO A 11 13.13 9.08 -15.19
C PRO A 11 11.65 9.44 -15.25
N ARG A 12 10.90 8.73 -16.10
CA ARG A 12 9.44 8.83 -16.16
C ARG A 12 8.91 8.36 -14.81
N ARG A 13 8.61 9.30 -13.91
CA ARG A 13 8.01 9.03 -12.60
C ARG A 13 6.58 8.55 -12.82
N ARG A 14 6.45 7.26 -13.10
CA ARG A 14 5.16 6.59 -13.31
C ARG A 14 4.49 6.47 -11.94
N PHE A 15 3.32 7.08 -11.79
CA PHE A 15 2.52 6.97 -10.57
C PHE A 15 2.20 5.49 -10.32
N ASP A 16 2.63 4.98 -9.16
CA ASP A 16 2.30 3.63 -8.69
C ASP A 16 1.23 3.77 -7.60
N PRO A 17 -0.05 3.50 -7.90
CA PRO A 17 -1.12 3.58 -6.92
C PRO A 17 -0.99 2.55 -5.79
N GLY A 18 -0.10 1.54 -5.92
CA GLY A 18 0.19 0.59 -4.85
C GLY A 18 0.83 1.24 -3.62
N GLY A 19 1.65 2.28 -3.81
CA GLY A 19 2.27 3.01 -2.69
C GLY A 19 1.24 3.71 -1.80
N PRO A 20 0.36 4.56 -2.36
CA PRO A 20 -0.73 5.19 -1.61
C PRO A 20 -1.65 4.19 -0.91
N VAL A 21 -2.03 3.09 -1.57
CA VAL A 21 -2.95 2.09 -1.00
C VAL A 21 -2.33 1.37 0.20
N ALA A 22 -1.05 0.99 0.11
CA ALA A 22 -0.33 0.41 1.23
C ALA A 22 -0.23 1.39 2.40
N GLY A 23 0.02 2.68 2.13
CA GLY A 23 0.04 3.73 3.14
C GLY A 23 -1.29 3.88 3.87
N VAL A 24 -2.42 3.91 3.15
CA VAL A 24 -3.76 4.01 3.76
C VAL A 24 -4.08 2.78 4.62
N PHE A 25 -3.73 1.58 4.16
CA PHE A 25 -3.90 0.37 4.97
C PHE A 25 -3.11 0.45 6.28
N PHE A 26 -1.82 0.80 6.17
CA PHE A 26 -0.95 0.88 7.33
C PHE A 26 -1.43 1.96 8.32
N LEU A 27 -1.92 3.08 7.81
CA LEU A 27 -2.52 4.15 8.59
C LEU A 27 -3.76 3.67 9.35
N ALA A 28 -4.64 2.90 8.70
CA ALA A 28 -5.83 2.34 9.34
C ALA A 28 -5.46 1.35 10.46
N VAL A 29 -4.51 0.44 10.21
CA VAL A 29 -4.02 -0.49 11.24
C VAL A 29 -3.39 0.25 12.42
N ALA A 30 -2.56 1.27 12.14
CA ALA A 30 -1.94 2.10 13.17
C ALA A 30 -2.99 2.85 14.01
N ALA A 31 -4.04 3.38 13.39
CA ALA A 31 -5.13 4.06 14.09
C ALA A 31 -5.87 3.11 15.05
N VAL A 32 -6.14 1.88 14.64
CA VAL A 32 -6.76 0.85 15.51
C VAL A 32 -5.86 0.51 16.69
N PHE A 33 -4.56 0.33 16.45
CA PHE A 33 -3.59 0.07 17.51
C PHE A 33 -3.49 1.24 18.49
N MET A 34 -3.45 2.46 17.97
CA MET A 34 -3.42 3.69 18.77
C MET A 34 -4.66 3.80 19.65
N ALA A 35 -5.85 3.54 19.09
CA ALA A 35 -7.11 3.56 19.84
C ALA A 35 -7.13 2.51 20.95
N ASN A 36 -6.69 1.28 20.66
CA ASN A 36 -6.55 0.20 21.66
C ASN A 36 -5.59 0.56 22.80
N GLY A 37 -4.45 1.19 22.48
CA GLY A 37 -3.48 1.61 23.49
C GLY A 37 -3.99 2.74 24.38
N LEU A 38 -4.72 3.70 23.81
CA LEU A 38 -5.29 4.85 24.53
C LEU A 38 -6.48 4.47 25.43
N SER A 39 -7.30 3.52 25.01
CA SER A 39 -8.53 3.14 25.73
C SER A 39 -8.27 2.27 26.96
N GLY A 40 -7.14 1.56 27.04
CA GLY A 40 -6.86 0.57 28.09
C GLY A 40 -7.81 -0.64 28.10
N LEU A 41 -8.78 -0.66 27.18
CA LEU A 41 -9.77 -1.70 26.94
C LEU A 41 -9.71 -2.09 25.46
N PRO A 42 -9.90 -3.38 25.11
CA PRO A 42 -9.90 -3.81 23.72
C PRO A 42 -11.05 -3.14 22.94
N VAL A 43 -10.71 -2.21 22.07
CA VAL A 43 -11.57 -1.57 21.06
C VAL A 43 -11.94 -2.57 19.95
N VAL A 44 -11.04 -3.52 19.68
CA VAL A 44 -11.28 -4.65 18.76
C VAL A 44 -10.97 -5.94 19.49
N ASP A 45 -11.91 -6.89 19.42
CA ASP A 45 -11.74 -8.23 19.97
C ASP A 45 -10.48 -8.89 19.35
N PRO A 46 -9.52 -9.38 20.15
CA PRO A 46 -8.34 -10.06 19.65
C PRO A 46 -8.65 -11.22 18.69
N ALA A 47 -9.78 -11.90 18.86
CA ALA A 47 -10.22 -12.97 17.96
C ALA A 47 -10.52 -12.48 16.54
N LEU A 48 -10.86 -11.20 16.38
CA LEU A 48 -11.14 -10.56 15.09
C LEU A 48 -9.89 -9.98 14.42
N LEU A 49 -8.78 -9.80 15.15
CA LEU A 49 -7.54 -9.25 14.60
C LEU A 49 -6.93 -10.16 13.52
N GLY A 50 -6.89 -11.47 13.74
CA GLY A 50 -6.37 -12.44 12.77
C GLY A 50 -7.12 -12.37 11.43
N PRO A 51 -8.46 -12.55 11.41
CA PRO A 51 -9.28 -12.40 10.22
C PRO A 51 -9.17 -11.03 9.55
N ALA A 52 -9.18 -9.94 10.34
CA ALA A 52 -9.09 -8.58 9.82
C ALA A 52 -7.75 -8.31 9.10
N LEU A 53 -6.64 -8.81 9.65
CA LEU A 53 -5.32 -8.70 9.03
C LEU A 53 -5.25 -9.49 7.72
N VAL A 54 -5.80 -10.71 7.69
CA VAL A 54 -5.86 -11.53 6.47
C VAL A 54 -6.71 -10.86 5.39
N ALA A 55 -7.89 -10.35 5.75
CA ALA A 55 -8.77 -9.62 4.83
C ALA A 55 -8.07 -8.35 4.30
N GLY A 56 -7.41 -7.59 5.18
CA GLY A 56 -6.63 -6.42 4.84
C GLY A 56 -5.50 -6.71 3.84
N LEU A 57 -4.67 -7.71 4.14
CA LEU A 57 -3.58 -8.16 3.27
C LEU A 57 -4.11 -8.68 1.93
N GLY A 58 -5.23 -9.40 1.92
CA GLY A 58 -5.91 -9.87 0.72
C GLY A 58 -6.36 -8.72 -0.18
N VAL A 59 -7.02 -7.70 0.38
CA VAL A 59 -7.46 -6.50 -0.35
C VAL A 59 -6.26 -5.74 -0.95
N ILE A 60 -5.19 -5.53 -0.18
CA ILE A 60 -3.97 -4.87 -0.70
C ILE A 60 -3.36 -5.67 -1.85
N GLY A 61 -3.27 -6.99 -1.69
CA GLY A 61 -2.76 -7.89 -2.73
C GLY A 61 -3.56 -7.77 -4.02
N ILE A 62 -4.90 -7.82 -3.94
CA ILE A 62 -5.79 -7.69 -5.09
C ILE A 62 -5.62 -6.32 -5.76
N VAL A 63 -5.61 -5.23 -4.99
CA VAL A 63 -5.42 -3.88 -5.55
C VAL A 63 -4.07 -3.76 -6.25
N ARG A 64 -3.00 -4.29 -5.66
CA ARG A 64 -1.66 -4.30 -6.26
C ARG A 64 -1.60 -5.12 -7.55
N VAL A 65 -2.27 -6.28 -7.59
CA VAL A 65 -2.37 -7.12 -8.79
C VAL A 65 -3.17 -6.40 -9.89
N LEU A 66 -4.34 -5.86 -9.57
CA LEU A 66 -5.20 -5.13 -10.51
C LEU A 66 -4.52 -3.90 -11.10
N THR A 67 -3.77 -3.16 -10.27
CA THR A 67 -3.02 -1.98 -10.71
C THR A 67 -1.74 -2.34 -11.49
N ARG A 68 -1.11 -3.48 -11.18
CA ARG A 68 0.03 -4.00 -11.95
C ARG A 68 -0.40 -4.63 -13.29
N SER A 69 -1.58 -5.23 -13.37
CA SER A 69 -2.13 -5.85 -14.59
C SER A 69 -2.46 -4.82 -15.68
N ARG A 70 -2.72 -3.57 -15.32
CA ARG A 70 -2.96 -2.47 -16.28
C ARG A 70 -1.69 -1.97 -16.99
N ARG A 71 -0.52 -2.62 -16.80
CA ARG A 71 0.78 -2.21 -17.38
C ARG A 71 1.29 -3.09 -18.54
N GLN A 72 0.52 -4.07 -19.01
CA GLN A 72 0.85 -4.86 -20.23
C GLN A 72 -0.21 -4.78 -21.33
N GLY A 73 -1.17 -3.85 -21.22
CA GLY A 73 -2.04 -3.46 -22.32
C GLY A 73 -1.48 -2.24 -23.04
#